data_AF-A0A3D2W397-F1
#
_entry.id   AF-A0A3D2W397-F1
#
_cell.length_a   1.000
_cell.length_b   1.000
_cell.length_c   1.000
_cell.angle_alpha   90.00
_cell.angle_beta   90.00
_cell.angle_gamma   90.00
#
_symmetry.space_group_name_H-M   'P 1'
#
loop_
_entity.id
_entity.type
_entity.pdbx_description
1 polymer ?
#
loop_
_entity_poly.entity_id
_entity_poly.type
_entity_poly.pdbx_seq_one_letter_code
_entity_poly.pdbx_strand_id
1 'polypeptide(L)'
;MGAQKSQGGAVEGARAQLAGLRAFLVEQDLVTIPGTEEAQVEEAPPFARQNFAYIDIPGPYETNLPSVYYIAPPDPSWPARVRADFVPGENELLFVSVHEVWPGHFLNFLHANRSPLQFGRVFVGYAYAEGWA
;
A
#
# COMPACT_ATOMS: atom_id res chain seq x y z
N MET A 1 -7.43 -18.79 -7.76
CA MET A 1 -7.91 -18.24 -9.05
C MET A 1 -7.23 -16.90 -9.23
N GLY A 2 -6.19 -16.84 -10.07
CA GLY A 2 -5.53 -15.59 -10.47
C GLY A 2 -5.12 -15.78 -11.91
N ALA A 3 -6.08 -15.72 -12.84
CA ALA A 3 -5.85 -16.06 -14.24
C ALA A 3 -4.98 -15.02 -14.95
N GLN A 4 -5.00 -13.78 -14.48
CA GLN A 4 -4.20 -12.68 -15.01
C GLN A 4 -3.25 -12.15 -13.93
N LYS A 5 -1.95 -12.26 -14.21
CA LYS A 5 -0.87 -11.77 -13.36
C LYS A 5 -0.30 -10.50 -14.00
N SER A 6 0.07 -9.53 -13.18
CA SER A 6 0.71 -8.31 -13.66
C SER A 6 2.00 -8.60 -14.41
N GLN A 7 2.22 -7.93 -15.53
CA GLN A 7 3.51 -7.96 -16.22
C GLN A 7 4.59 -7.33 -15.32
N GLY A 8 5.78 -7.95 -15.27
CA GLY A 8 6.88 -7.49 -14.40
C GLY A 8 6.75 -7.92 -12.93
N GLY A 9 5.69 -8.65 -12.55
CA GLY A 9 5.49 -9.11 -11.18
C GLY A 9 4.66 -8.17 -10.32
N ALA A 10 4.49 -8.51 -9.04
CA ALA A 10 3.57 -7.78 -8.16
C ALA A 10 4.02 -6.34 -7.86
N VAL A 11 5.33 -6.09 -7.73
CA VAL A 11 5.87 -4.73 -7.50
C VAL A 11 5.57 -3.80 -8.69
N GLU A 12 5.91 -4.21 -9.92
CA GLU A 12 5.59 -3.41 -11.11
C GLU A 12 4.09 -3.27 -11.35
N GLY A 13 3.33 -4.34 -11.09
CA GLY A 13 1.88 -4.31 -11.14
C GLY A 13 1.29 -3.26 -10.20
N ALA A 14 1.73 -3.23 -8.96
CA ALA A 14 1.30 -2.25 -7.97
C ALA A 14 1.69 -0.82 -8.38
N ARG A 15 2.93 -0.60 -8.86
CA ARG A 15 3.36 0.72 -9.38
C ARG A 15 2.42 1.25 -10.46
N ALA A 16 2.05 0.41 -11.42
CA ALA A 16 1.09 0.77 -12.46
C ALA A 16 -0.32 1.05 -11.90
N GLN A 17 -0.78 0.22 -10.95
CA GLN A 17 -2.08 0.39 -10.30
C GLN A 17 -2.16 1.69 -9.49
N LEU A 18 -1.14 2.04 -8.71
CA LEU A 18 -1.13 3.25 -7.88
C LEU A 18 -1.24 4.52 -8.71
N ALA A 19 -0.56 4.59 -9.85
CA ALA A 19 -0.69 5.72 -10.78
C ALA A 19 -2.13 5.86 -11.30
N GLY A 20 -2.76 4.75 -11.69
CA GLY A 20 -4.14 4.72 -12.14
C GLY A 20 -5.15 5.07 -11.04
N LEU A 21 -4.96 4.53 -9.83
CA LEU A 21 -5.81 4.82 -8.67
C LEU A 21 -5.78 6.30 -8.31
N ARG A 22 -4.59 6.91 -8.24
CA ARG A 22 -4.46 8.34 -7.95
C ARG A 22 -5.13 9.20 -9.03
N ALA A 23 -4.91 8.87 -10.30
CA ALA A 23 -5.56 9.57 -11.42
C ALA A 23 -7.08 9.48 -11.30
N PHE A 24 -7.62 8.29 -11.04
CA PHE A 24 -9.06 8.08 -10.83
C PHE A 24 -9.63 8.91 -9.68
N LEU A 25 -8.96 8.94 -8.52
CA LEU A 25 -9.40 9.75 -7.37
C LEU A 25 -9.48 11.25 -7.71
N VAL A 26 -8.51 11.76 -8.47
CA VAL A 26 -8.46 13.17 -8.90
C VAL A 26 -9.50 13.47 -9.96
N GLU A 27 -9.60 12.63 -11.00
CA GLU A 27 -10.54 12.82 -12.10
C GLU A 27 -12.00 12.79 -11.64
N GLN A 28 -12.31 11.95 -10.64
CA GLN A 28 -13.65 11.78 -10.12
C GLN A 28 -13.96 12.67 -8.90
N ASP A 29 -12.99 13.47 -8.42
CA ASP A 29 -13.12 14.36 -7.26
C ASP A 29 -13.71 13.66 -6.01
N LEU A 30 -13.17 12.47 -5.69
CA LEU A 30 -13.74 11.61 -4.64
C LEU A 30 -13.27 11.96 -3.23
N VAL A 31 -12.04 12.44 -3.10
CA VAL A 31 -11.40 12.70 -1.80
C VAL A 31 -10.28 13.72 -1.97
N THR A 32 -10.02 14.51 -0.94
CA THR A 32 -8.89 15.44 -0.93
C THR A 32 -7.58 14.68 -0.70
N ILE A 33 -6.55 15.00 -1.49
CA ILE A 33 -5.19 14.45 -1.33
C ILE A 33 -4.29 15.58 -0.81
N PRO A 34 -3.87 15.54 0.46
CA PRO A 34 -3.04 16.59 1.01
C PRO A 34 -1.58 16.36 0.63
N GLY A 35 -0.96 17.40 0.07
CA GLY A 35 0.45 17.37 -0.34
C GLY A 35 0.67 16.72 -1.71
N THR A 36 1.92 16.32 -1.96
CA THR A 36 2.38 15.74 -3.22
C THR A 36 3.17 14.46 -3.02
N GLU A 37 3.16 13.92 -1.80
CA GLU A 37 3.84 12.67 -1.48
C GLU A 37 3.20 11.50 -2.20
N GLU A 38 4.04 10.58 -2.66
CA GLU A 38 3.63 9.30 -3.22
C GLU A 38 4.35 8.19 -2.46
N ALA A 39 3.63 7.09 -2.20
CA ALA A 39 4.23 5.90 -1.62
C ALA A 39 5.15 5.23 -2.64
N GLN A 40 6.35 4.85 -2.20
CA GLN A 40 7.21 3.96 -2.97
C GLN A 40 6.62 2.54 -2.93
N VAL A 41 6.96 1.71 -3.91
CA VAL A 41 6.56 0.31 -3.93
C VAL A 41 7.80 -0.55 -4.02
N GLU A 42 8.02 -1.42 -3.05
CA GLU A 42 9.24 -2.22 -2.96
C GLU A 42 8.97 -3.66 -2.54
N GLU A 43 9.92 -4.54 -2.78
CA GLU A 43 9.87 -5.91 -2.26
C GLU A 43 10.07 -5.89 -0.73
N ALA A 44 9.22 -6.60 0.01
CA ALA A 44 9.35 -6.69 1.46
C ALA A 44 10.71 -7.30 1.86
N PRO A 45 11.41 -6.74 2.86
CA PRO A 45 12.68 -7.30 3.33
C PRO A 45 12.46 -8.68 3.95
N PRO A 46 13.45 -9.61 3.88
CA PRO A 46 13.26 -11.00 4.31
C PRO A 46 12.68 -11.20 5.72
N PHE A 47 13.04 -10.34 6.67
CA PHE A 47 12.56 -10.44 8.05
C PHE A 47 11.08 -10.04 8.24
N ALA A 48 10.46 -9.37 7.25
CA ALA A 48 9.11 -8.81 7.34
C ALA A 48 8.12 -9.43 6.35
N ARG A 49 8.42 -10.61 5.78
CA ARG A 49 7.57 -11.31 4.80
C ARG A 49 6.45 -12.16 5.41
N GLN A 50 6.07 -11.88 6.66
CA GLN A 50 4.98 -12.61 7.32
C GLN A 50 3.61 -12.19 6.78
N ASN A 51 3.48 -10.91 6.39
CA ASN A 51 2.31 -10.40 5.68
C ASN A 51 2.56 -10.43 4.17
N PHE A 52 1.50 -10.67 3.40
CA PHE A 52 1.56 -10.67 1.94
C PHE A 52 1.97 -9.30 1.40
N ALA A 53 1.38 -8.23 1.92
CA ALA A 53 1.75 -6.86 1.64
C ALA A 53 1.40 -5.99 2.86
N TYR A 54 2.02 -4.81 2.96
CA TYR A 54 1.75 -3.83 4.00
C TYR A 54 2.37 -2.49 3.60
N ILE A 55 1.86 -1.38 4.14
CA ILE A 55 2.52 -0.07 4.03
C ILE A 55 3.23 0.32 5.33
N ASP A 56 4.44 0.87 5.19
CA ASP A 56 5.14 1.58 6.25
C ASP A 56 5.02 3.09 6.02
N ILE A 57 4.54 3.82 7.01
CA ILE A 57 4.23 5.24 6.91
C ILE A 57 4.95 5.97 8.04
N PRO A 58 5.76 6.99 7.73
CA PRO A 58 6.48 7.73 8.76
C PRO A 58 5.54 8.30 9.82
N GLY A 59 5.92 8.10 11.07
CA GLY A 59 5.21 8.65 12.22
C GLY A 59 5.35 10.17 12.30
N PRO A 60 4.58 10.84 13.16
CA PRO A 60 4.49 12.29 13.20
C PRO A 60 5.74 13.04 13.66
N TYR A 61 6.78 12.32 14.12
CA TYR A 61 8.08 12.86 14.51
C TYR A 61 9.20 12.53 13.51
N GLU A 62 8.93 11.65 12.55
CA GLU A 62 9.89 11.28 11.54
C GLU A 62 9.87 12.31 10.41
N THR A 63 11.06 12.61 9.88
CA THR A 63 11.21 13.60 8.81
C THR A 63 12.06 13.02 7.70
N ASN A 64 11.73 13.36 6.45
CA ASN A 64 12.48 12.95 5.26
C ASN A 64 12.56 11.43 5.03
N LEU A 65 11.61 10.66 5.57
CA LEU A 65 11.46 9.24 5.26
C LEU A 65 10.35 9.06 4.21
N PRO A 66 10.51 8.14 3.25
CA PRO A 66 9.42 7.79 2.34
C PRO A 66 8.39 6.91 3.06
N SER A 67 7.14 6.97 2.62
CA SER A 67 6.19 5.86 2.85
C SER A 67 6.46 4.77 1.82
N VAL A 68 6.47 3.51 2.24
CA VAL A 68 6.81 2.38 1.37
C VAL A 68 5.75 1.30 1.47
N TYR A 69 5.08 1.04 0.36
CA TYR A 69 4.19 -0.09 0.16
C TYR A 69 5.01 -1.32 -0.20
N TYR A 70 5.15 -2.24 0.75
CA TYR A 70 5.92 -3.47 0.60
C TYR A 70 5.05 -4.62 0.14
N ILE A 71 5.56 -5.41 -0.81
CA ILE A 71 4.94 -6.65 -1.28
C ILE A 71 5.92 -7.81 -1.07
N ALA A 72 5.49 -8.84 -0.35
CA ALA A 72 6.29 -10.03 -0.14
C ALA A 72 6.42 -10.83 -1.45
N PRO A 73 7.64 -11.21 -1.86
CA PRO A 73 7.82 -12.14 -2.97
C PRO A 73 7.53 -13.57 -2.50
N PRO A 74 7.24 -14.50 -3.40
CA PRO A 74 7.20 -15.92 -3.05
C PRO A 74 8.58 -16.38 -2.56
N ASP A 75 8.61 -17.25 -1.55
CA ASP A 75 9.86 -17.81 -1.07
C ASP A 75 10.53 -18.64 -2.20
N PRO A 76 11.81 -18.37 -2.53
CA PRO A 76 12.49 -19.06 -3.62
C PRO A 76 12.68 -20.56 -3.37
N SER A 77 12.65 -21.01 -2.12
CA SER A 77 12.78 -22.43 -1.72
C SER A 77 11.50 -23.25 -1.96
N TRP A 78 10.35 -22.59 -2.17
CA TRP A 78 9.10 -23.28 -2.40
C TRP A 78 9.03 -23.93 -3.79
N PRO A 79 8.24 -25.01 -3.95
CA PRO A 79 7.99 -25.61 -5.26
C PRO A 79 7.44 -24.59 -6.26
N ALA A 80 7.81 -24.71 -7.54
CA ALA A 80 7.47 -23.74 -8.58
C ALA A 80 5.97 -23.42 -8.66
N ARG A 81 5.11 -24.43 -8.49
CA ARG A 81 3.65 -24.25 -8.45
C ARG A 81 3.20 -23.38 -7.27
N VAL A 82 3.75 -23.63 -6.08
CA VAL A 82 3.41 -22.86 -4.86
C VAL A 82 3.84 -21.40 -5.02
N ARG A 83 5.01 -21.15 -5.61
CA ARG A 83 5.45 -19.78 -5.90
C ARG A 83 4.51 -19.07 -6.87
N ALA A 84 4.08 -19.75 -7.92
CA ALA A 84 3.15 -19.20 -8.90
C ALA A 84 1.75 -18.92 -8.31
N ASP A 85 1.29 -19.78 -7.42
CA ASP A 85 0.00 -19.65 -6.71
C ASP A 85 0.05 -18.54 -5.65
N PHE A 86 1.22 -18.25 -5.05
CA PHE A 86 1.41 -17.20 -4.06
C PHE A 86 1.37 -15.77 -4.64
N VAL A 87 1.84 -15.58 -5.87
CA VAL A 87 1.75 -14.27 -6.54
C VAL A 87 0.26 -13.93 -6.71
N PRO A 88 -0.23 -12.74 -6.35
CA PRO A 88 -1.66 -12.42 -6.47
C PRO A 88 -2.08 -12.28 -7.94
N GLY A 89 -3.38 -12.38 -8.20
CA GLY A 89 -3.93 -11.88 -9.47
C GLY A 89 -3.97 -10.34 -9.52
N GLU A 90 -4.13 -9.75 -10.71
CA GLU A 90 -4.21 -8.29 -10.86
C GLU A 90 -5.31 -7.65 -9.99
N ASN A 91 -6.51 -8.24 -9.93
CA ASN A 91 -7.62 -7.70 -9.13
C ASN A 91 -7.39 -7.81 -7.62
N GLU A 92 -6.75 -8.90 -7.19
CA GLU A 92 -6.39 -9.10 -5.78
C GLU A 92 -5.32 -8.09 -5.37
N LEU A 93 -4.30 -7.90 -6.21
CA LEU A 93 -3.28 -6.87 -6.01
C LEU A 93 -3.89 -5.46 -6.02
N LEU A 94 -4.88 -5.21 -6.89
CA LEU A 94 -5.58 -3.93 -6.94
C LEU A 94 -6.33 -3.65 -5.64
N PHE A 95 -7.05 -4.65 -5.13
CA PHE A 95 -7.77 -4.53 -3.86
C PHE A 95 -6.82 -4.20 -2.70
N VAL A 96 -5.68 -4.90 -2.62
CA VAL A 96 -4.67 -4.61 -1.61
C VAL A 96 -4.02 -3.24 -1.82
N SER A 97 -3.76 -2.83 -3.06
CA SER A 97 -3.22 -1.49 -3.37
C SER A 97 -4.19 -0.37 -2.99
N VAL A 98 -5.50 -0.62 -3.10
CA VAL A 98 -6.55 0.30 -2.63
C VAL A 98 -6.52 0.42 -1.11
N HIS A 99 -6.46 -0.72 -0.41
CA HIS A 99 -6.40 -0.81 1.06
C HIS A 99 -5.14 -0.15 1.64
N GLU A 100 -3.97 -0.42 1.06
CA GLU A 100 -2.69 0.05 1.61
C GLU A 100 -2.37 1.50 1.22
N VAL A 101 -2.80 1.95 0.02
CA VAL A 101 -2.33 3.24 -0.54
C VAL A 101 -3.47 4.19 -0.90
N TRP A 102 -4.12 3.97 -2.04
CA TRP A 102 -5.07 4.92 -2.62
C TRP A 102 -6.47 4.30 -2.73
N PRO A 103 -7.47 4.74 -1.94
CA PRO A 103 -7.46 5.81 -0.95
C PRO A 103 -7.26 5.34 0.51
N GLY A 104 -6.71 4.14 0.74
CA GLY A 104 -6.63 3.52 2.06
C GLY A 104 -5.59 4.10 3.03
N HIS A 105 -4.77 3.25 3.65
CA HIS A 105 -3.88 3.60 4.76
C HIS A 105 -2.99 4.80 4.45
N PHE A 106 -2.29 4.82 3.31
CA PHE A 106 -1.44 5.97 2.95
C PHE A 106 -2.18 7.30 3.01
N LEU A 107 -3.31 7.41 2.31
CA LEU A 107 -4.09 8.65 2.28
C LEU A 107 -4.64 9.01 3.66
N ASN A 108 -5.11 8.01 4.44
CA ASN A 108 -5.57 8.22 5.81
C ASN A 108 -4.48 8.90 6.64
N PHE A 109 -3.27 8.35 6.65
CA PHE A 109 -2.18 8.87 7.45
C PHE A 109 -1.62 10.19 6.90
N LEU A 110 -1.70 10.46 5.60
CA LEU A 110 -1.40 11.79 5.06
C LEU A 110 -2.32 12.88 5.67
N HIS A 111 -3.59 12.56 5.93
CA HIS A 111 -4.51 13.43 6.66
C HIS A 111 -4.21 13.46 8.16
N ALA A 112 -4.04 12.30 8.78
CA ALA A 112 -3.81 12.18 10.22
C ALA A 112 -2.56 12.96 10.66
N ASN A 113 -1.44 12.83 9.93
CA ASN A 113 -0.17 13.51 10.21
C ASN A 113 -0.27 15.05 10.09
N ARG A 114 -1.29 15.56 9.40
CA ARG A 114 -1.56 17.00 9.24
C ARG A 114 -2.64 17.53 10.19
N SER A 115 -3.17 16.70 11.08
CA SER A 115 -4.11 17.12 12.11
C SER A 115 -3.54 18.30 12.93
N PRO A 116 -4.32 19.35 13.26
CA PRO A 116 -3.84 20.43 14.13
C PRO A 116 -3.60 19.94 15.58
N LEU A 117 -4.16 18.79 15.96
CA LEU A 117 -4.02 18.23 17.30
C LEU A 117 -2.98 17.10 17.29
N GLN A 118 -1.93 17.23 18.11
CA GLN A 118 -0.91 16.20 18.27
C GLN A 118 -1.51 14.84 18.68
N PHE A 119 -2.57 14.83 19.48
CA PHE A 119 -3.27 13.61 19.87
C PHE A 119 -3.77 12.83 18.63
N GLY A 120 -4.36 13.52 17.64
CA GLY A 120 -4.85 12.89 16.41
C GLY A 120 -3.74 12.41 15.47
N ARG A 121 -2.51 12.89 15.65
CA ARG A 121 -1.33 12.41 14.92
C ARG A 121 -0.74 11.15 15.53
N VAL A 122 -0.77 11.04 16.87
CA VAL A 122 -0.07 9.98 17.62
C VAL A 122 -0.99 8.81 17.96
N PHE A 123 -2.28 9.07 18.24
CA PHE A 123 -3.24 8.05 18.67
C PHE A 123 -4.25 7.74 17.57
N VAL A 124 -3.81 6.97 16.58
CA VAL A 124 -4.70 6.40 15.55
C VAL A 124 -5.17 5.02 16.03
N GLY A 125 -6.47 4.86 16.25
CA GLY A 125 -7.04 3.60 16.73
C GLY A 125 -7.10 2.54 15.62
N TYR A 126 -6.85 1.27 15.98
CA TYR A 126 -6.87 0.15 15.03
C TYR A 126 -8.15 0.08 14.19
N ALA A 127 -9.32 0.06 14.83
CA ALA A 127 -10.61 -0.01 14.12
C ALA A 127 -10.89 1.22 13.24
N TYR A 128 -10.27 2.37 13.53
CA TYR A 128 -10.41 3.57 12.71
C TYR A 128 -9.53 3.49 11.47
N ALA A 129 -8.26 3.08 11.61
CA ALA A 129 -7.35 2.90 10.49
C ALA A 129 -7.83 1.78 9.54
N GLU A 130 -8.09 0.58 10.09
CA GLU A 130 -8.52 -0.58 9.30
C GLU A 130 -9.96 -0.45 8.77
N GLY A 131 -10.81 0.33 9.45
CA GLY A 131 -12.18 0.59 8.96
C GLY A 131 -12.23 1.64 7.85
N TRP A 132 -11.18 2.45 7.70
CA TRP A 132 -11.03 3.39 6.60
C TRP A 132 -10.55 2.69 5.33
N ALA A 133 -9.54 1.84 5.48
CA ALA A 133 -8.88 1.11 4.40
C ALA A 133 -9.75 -0.03 3.84
#